data_AF-A0A849ZS32-F1
#
_entry.id   AF-A0A849ZS32-F1
#
_cell.length_a   1.000
_cell.length_b   1.000
_cell.length_c   1.000
_cell.angle_alpha   90.00
_cell.angle_beta   90.00
_cell.angle_gamma   90.00
#
_symmetry.space_group_name_H-M   'P 1'
#
loop_
_entity.id
_entity.type
_entity.pdbx_description
1 polymer ?
#
loop_
_entity_poly.entity_id
_entity_poly.type
_entity_poly.pdbx_seq_one_letter_code
_entity_poly.pdbx_strand_id
1 'polypeptide(L)'
;MLMTRTRRWGALFASGLLALTGVGGARATMLIGGEPTLERLVRSSVAICQGEVIASESRFVNRRIETTYTIRADRYLRGTGDETFEMTVFGGAVEEPLPLAMVFDRMVVLSPGQDVILFLEGPPNTPEAQALAAQALDAGAELTPAATSLRPVLGEIGVFTILTDPSTGSRHVTQLRYSARGAILTPDVNSRVLQEAERRLSLRDIEPSLGRSDKIELLDLARPLSEALRRPPGLSAVTADGSLVPIPQPTAEPPPAASASPGAAPEDAHATLSHLRTLDDFAAEINDLVAEEGR
;
A
#
# COMPACT_ATOMS: atom_id res chain seq x y z
N MET A 1 -1.22 63.36 55.83
CA MET A 1 -1.74 63.19 57.20
C MET A 1 -3.26 63.17 57.08
N LEU A 2 -3.90 62.08 57.50
CA LEU A 2 -5.33 61.64 57.38
C LEU A 2 -5.40 60.34 56.55
N MET A 3 -6.20 59.33 56.85
CA MET A 3 -6.96 58.94 58.04
C MET A 3 -7.32 57.46 57.80
N THR A 4 -7.29 56.64 58.85
CA THR A 4 -7.76 55.24 58.88
C THR A 4 -9.22 55.08 58.44
N ARG A 5 -9.55 53.98 57.75
CA ARG A 5 -10.75 53.18 58.07
C ARG A 5 -10.75 51.78 57.44
N THR A 6 -10.75 50.81 58.34
CA THR A 6 -11.17 49.42 58.16
C THR A 6 -12.67 49.33 57.87
N ARG A 7 -13.08 48.44 56.96
CA ARG A 7 -14.38 47.75 57.05
C ARG A 7 -14.36 46.44 56.27
N ARG A 8 -14.40 45.34 57.03
CA ARG A 8 -14.77 43.99 56.61
C ARG A 8 -16.26 43.98 56.29
N TRP A 9 -16.66 43.43 55.14
CA TRP A 9 -17.94 42.77 54.93
C TRP A 9 -17.68 41.53 54.09
N GLY A 10 -17.95 40.37 54.68
CA GLY A 10 -18.01 39.11 53.96
C GLY A 10 -19.29 39.04 53.14
N ALA A 11 -19.22 38.36 52.00
CA ALA A 11 -20.35 37.72 51.37
C ALA A 11 -19.86 36.41 50.76
N LEU A 12 -20.37 35.33 51.35
CA LEU A 12 -20.34 33.98 50.84
C LEU A 12 -20.97 33.95 49.44
N PHE A 13 -20.23 33.49 48.43
CA PHE A 13 -20.79 32.90 47.22
C PHE A 13 -19.93 31.66 46.93
N ALA A 14 -20.47 30.51 47.32
CA ALA A 14 -21.27 29.64 46.47
C ALA A 14 -20.36 28.67 45.73
N SER A 15 -20.10 27.56 46.43
CA SER A 15 -19.60 26.30 45.92
C SER A 15 -20.33 25.94 44.63
N GLY A 16 -19.59 25.95 43.53
CA GLY A 16 -20.11 25.62 42.22
C GLY A 16 -19.03 24.93 41.41
N LEU A 17 -19.06 23.59 41.47
CA LEU A 17 -18.83 22.73 40.33
C LEU A 17 -17.49 22.89 39.60
N LEU A 18 -16.51 22.02 39.90
CA LEU A 18 -15.55 21.55 38.91
C LEU A 18 -14.92 20.23 39.35
N ALA A 19 -15.62 19.14 39.01
CA ALA A 19 -15.02 17.81 38.91
C ALA A 19 -14.17 17.74 37.62
N LEU A 20 -12.94 18.23 37.70
CA LEU A 20 -11.82 17.85 36.83
C LEU A 20 -10.81 17.25 37.82
N THR A 21 -10.42 15.99 37.76
CA THR A 21 -9.84 15.31 36.62
C THR A 21 -10.03 13.80 36.82
N GLY A 22 -10.98 13.21 36.11
CA GLY A 22 -10.84 11.81 35.76
C GLY A 22 -9.63 11.72 34.84
N VAL A 23 -8.51 11.19 35.35
CA VAL A 23 -7.47 10.61 34.50
C VAL A 23 -8.06 9.31 33.95
N GLY A 24 -9.10 9.46 33.12
CA GLY A 24 -9.50 8.47 32.15
C GLY A 24 -8.41 8.50 31.10
N GLY A 25 -7.31 7.80 31.39
CA GLY A 25 -6.43 7.29 30.37
C GLY A 25 -7.21 6.31 29.52
N ALA A 26 -8.17 6.81 28.74
CA ALA A 26 -8.50 6.25 27.46
C ALA A 26 -7.24 6.42 26.62
N ARG A 27 -6.26 5.54 26.86
CA ARG A 27 -5.45 5.05 25.76
C ARG A 27 -6.49 4.55 24.77
N ALA A 28 -6.72 5.36 23.75
CA ALA A 28 -7.20 4.85 22.49
C ALA A 28 -6.19 3.78 22.10
N THR A 29 -6.47 2.56 22.54
CA THR A 29 -5.97 1.35 21.91
C THR A 29 -6.55 1.44 20.51
N MET A 30 -5.85 2.16 19.62
CA MET A 30 -6.07 2.11 18.19
C MET A 30 -6.21 0.63 17.87
N LEU A 31 -7.38 0.27 17.39
CA LEU A 31 -7.80 -1.10 17.13
C LEU A 31 -6.65 -1.89 16.52
N ILE A 32 -6.20 -2.82 17.35
CA ILE A 32 -5.25 -3.88 17.07
C ILE A 32 -5.77 -4.65 15.85
N GLY A 33 -5.09 -4.47 14.72
CA GLY A 33 -4.71 -5.56 13.81
C GLY A 33 -5.79 -6.35 13.07
N GLY A 34 -6.94 -5.76 12.73
CA GLY A 34 -7.84 -6.36 11.74
C GLY A 34 -7.39 -6.04 10.31
N GLU A 35 -7.38 -7.03 9.40
CA GLU A 35 -7.27 -6.74 7.97
C GLU A 35 -8.41 -5.79 7.55
N PRO A 36 -8.14 -4.74 6.75
CA PRO A 36 -9.21 -3.85 6.29
C PRO A 36 -10.28 -4.63 5.54
N THR A 37 -11.54 -4.48 5.95
CA THR A 37 -12.68 -5.08 5.25
C THR A 37 -12.95 -4.35 3.94
N LEU A 38 -13.57 -5.03 2.97
CA LEU A 38 -13.99 -4.41 1.70
C LEU A 38 -14.90 -3.19 1.95
N GLU A 39 -15.81 -3.31 2.91
CA GLU A 39 -16.70 -2.23 3.34
C GLU A 39 -15.93 -0.98 3.79
N ARG A 40 -14.83 -1.14 4.54
CA ARG A 40 -13.97 -0.02 4.94
C ARG A 40 -13.26 0.60 3.73
N LEU A 41 -12.82 -0.22 2.78
CA LEU A 41 -12.19 0.27 1.55
C LEU A 41 -13.18 1.09 0.73
N VAL A 42 -14.38 0.56 0.48
CA VAL A 42 -15.47 1.25 -0.23
C VAL A 42 -15.74 2.59 0.43
N ARG A 43 -15.95 2.63 1.75
CA ARG A 43 -16.24 3.84 2.53
C ARG A 43 -15.19 4.93 2.42
N SER A 44 -13.93 4.52 2.36
CA SER A 44 -12.79 5.44 2.36
C SER A 44 -12.46 5.93 0.95
N SER A 45 -13.01 5.31 -0.09
CA SER A 45 -12.75 5.67 -1.48
C SER A 45 -13.63 6.81 -1.97
N VAL A 46 -13.01 7.79 -2.62
CA VAL A 46 -13.72 8.80 -3.43
C VAL A 46 -14.10 8.24 -4.79
N ALA A 47 -13.29 7.32 -5.32
CA ALA A 47 -13.53 6.63 -6.57
C ALA A 47 -13.05 5.17 -6.48
N ILE A 48 -13.72 4.28 -7.19
CA ILE A 48 -13.29 2.88 -7.36
C ILE A 48 -13.22 2.62 -8.85
N CYS A 49 -12.02 2.33 -9.35
CA CYS A 49 -11.75 2.21 -10.78
C CYS A 49 -11.31 0.80 -11.14
N GLN A 50 -11.86 0.25 -12.22
CA GLN A 50 -11.33 -0.92 -12.91
C GLN A 50 -10.59 -0.45 -14.16
N GLY A 51 -9.36 -0.91 -14.38
CA GLY A 51 -8.58 -0.52 -15.56
C GLY A 51 -7.26 -1.25 -15.72
N GLU A 52 -6.45 -0.78 -16.65
CA GLU A 52 -5.12 -1.33 -16.98
C GLU A 52 -4.03 -0.30 -16.64
N VAL A 53 -2.93 -0.77 -16.07
CA VAL A 53 -1.71 0.03 -15.88
C VAL A 53 -1.00 0.12 -17.24
N ILE A 54 -0.95 1.29 -17.85
CA ILE A 54 -0.33 1.45 -19.19
C ILE A 54 1.13 1.91 -19.12
N ALA A 55 1.51 2.61 -18.06
CA ALA A 55 2.88 3.07 -17.84
C ALA A 55 3.21 3.16 -16.34
N SER A 56 4.51 3.07 -16.04
CA SER A 56 5.08 3.23 -14.71
C SER A 56 6.38 4.00 -14.84
N GLU A 57 6.53 5.09 -14.09
CA GLU A 57 7.76 5.88 -14.06
C GLU A 57 8.14 6.22 -12.63
N SER A 58 9.37 5.88 -12.25
CA SER A 58 9.93 6.20 -10.93
C SER A 58 10.93 7.35 -11.05
N ARG A 59 10.85 8.33 -10.14
CA ARG A 59 11.76 9.48 -10.10
C ARG A 59 12.23 9.75 -8.67
N PHE A 60 13.45 10.26 -8.52
CA PHE A 60 13.98 10.72 -7.25
C PHE A 60 13.59 12.19 -7.01
N VAL A 61 12.64 12.43 -6.13
CA VAL A 61 12.08 13.75 -5.81
C VAL A 61 12.24 14.02 -4.31
N ASN A 62 12.81 15.16 -3.94
CA ASN A 62 12.93 15.58 -2.53
C ASN A 62 13.50 14.49 -1.59
N ARG A 63 14.57 13.81 -2.03
CA ARG A 63 15.25 12.72 -1.32
C ARG A 63 14.45 11.43 -1.18
N ARG A 64 13.39 11.26 -1.96
CA ARG A 64 12.53 10.07 -1.95
C ARG A 64 12.32 9.59 -3.37
N ILE A 65 12.02 8.30 -3.53
CA ILE A 65 11.55 7.79 -4.81
C ILE A 65 10.03 7.88 -4.81
N GLU A 66 9.49 8.51 -5.85
CA GLU A 66 8.06 8.51 -6.17
C GLU A 66 7.88 7.71 -7.46
N THR A 67 6.87 6.86 -7.50
CA THR A 67 6.47 6.13 -8.71
C THR A 67 5.10 6.60 -9.14
N THR A 68 5.02 7.13 -10.36
CA THR A 68 3.77 7.50 -11.02
C THR A 68 3.35 6.38 -11.95
N TYR A 69 2.13 5.90 -11.74
CA TYR A 69 1.46 4.96 -12.63
C TYR A 69 0.45 5.73 -13.48
N THR A 70 0.48 5.48 -14.79
CA THR A 70 -0.58 5.92 -15.69
C THR A 70 -1.56 4.78 -15.85
N ILE A 71 -2.83 5.02 -15.51
CA ILE A 71 -3.90 4.02 -15.54
C ILE A 71 -4.90 4.40 -16.61
N ARG A 72 -5.24 3.47 -17.49
CA ARG A 72 -6.41 3.58 -18.39
C ARG A 72 -7.60 2.93 -17.71
N ALA A 73 -8.58 3.74 -17.33
CA ALA A 73 -9.82 3.31 -16.71
C ALA A 73 -10.76 2.69 -17.75
N ASP A 74 -11.15 1.44 -17.55
CA ASP A 74 -12.21 0.79 -18.35
C ASP A 74 -13.59 1.25 -17.87
N ARG A 75 -13.77 1.31 -16.55
CA ARG A 75 -15.00 1.76 -15.89
C ARG A 75 -14.77 2.15 -14.43
N TYR A 76 -15.63 3.04 -13.94
CA TYR A 76 -15.71 3.38 -12.52
C TYR A 76 -16.88 2.62 -11.87
N LEU A 77 -16.57 1.86 -10.81
CA LEU A 77 -17.57 1.20 -9.96
C LEU A 77 -18.15 2.17 -8.91
N ARG A 78 -17.39 3.22 -8.59
CA ARG A 78 -17.82 4.34 -7.74
C ARG A 78 -17.16 5.63 -8.23
N GLY A 79 -17.90 6.73 -8.15
CA GLY A 79 -17.42 8.06 -8.54
C GLY A 79 -17.30 8.21 -10.05
N THR A 80 -16.63 9.28 -10.48
CA THR A 80 -16.35 9.58 -11.89
C THR A 80 -14.91 10.06 -11.99
N GLY A 81 -14.25 9.79 -13.11
CA GLY A 81 -12.92 10.30 -13.40
C GLY A 81 -12.63 10.23 -14.89
N ASP A 82 -11.42 10.65 -15.25
CA ASP A 82 -10.96 10.63 -16.64
C ASP A 82 -10.72 9.19 -17.13
N GLU A 83 -10.75 9.00 -18.45
CA GLU A 83 -10.42 7.72 -19.11
C GLU A 83 -8.97 7.30 -18.82
N THR A 84 -8.07 8.27 -18.66
CA THR A 84 -6.70 8.03 -18.26
C THR A 84 -6.34 8.99 -17.13
N PHE A 85 -5.75 8.48 -16.06
CA PHE A 85 -5.32 9.29 -14.93
C PHE A 85 -3.96 8.82 -14.38
N GLU A 86 -3.33 9.69 -13.60
CA GLU A 86 -2.08 9.42 -12.92
C GLU A 86 -2.29 9.15 -11.43
N MET A 87 -1.56 8.16 -10.93
CA MET A 87 -1.55 7.77 -9.53
C MET A 87 -0.10 7.72 -9.06
N THR A 88 0.26 8.54 -8.08
CA THR A 88 1.64 8.57 -7.57
C THR A 88 1.70 7.96 -6.18
N VAL A 89 2.63 7.03 -5.99
CA VAL A 89 2.90 6.39 -4.70
C VAL A 89 4.36 6.59 -4.31
N PHE A 90 4.65 6.47 -3.02
CA PHE A 90 6.01 6.47 -2.54
C PHE A 90 6.66 5.09 -2.72
N GLY A 91 7.94 5.11 -3.08
CA GLY A 91 8.75 3.93 -3.33
C GLY A 91 8.92 3.63 -4.80
N GLY A 92 9.68 2.58 -5.09
CA GLY A 92 10.03 2.16 -6.45
C GLY A 92 11.54 2.04 -6.64
N ALA A 93 11.97 2.01 -7.90
CA ALA A 93 13.37 1.90 -8.28
C ALA A 93 13.68 2.85 -9.43
N VAL A 94 14.80 3.57 -9.33
CA VAL A 94 15.33 4.46 -10.35
C VAL A 94 16.64 3.86 -10.83
N GLU A 95 16.81 3.65 -12.14
CA GLU A 95 18.02 3.01 -12.70
C GLU A 95 19.15 4.01 -12.95
N GLU A 96 18.82 5.26 -13.29
CA GLU A 96 19.78 6.29 -13.70
C GLU A 96 19.66 7.58 -12.87
N PRO A 97 20.77 8.31 -12.62
CA PRO A 97 22.15 8.00 -13.00
C PRO A 97 22.81 6.95 -12.09
N LEU A 98 22.19 6.60 -10.97
CA LEU A 98 22.63 5.54 -10.07
C LEU A 98 21.43 4.66 -9.73
N PRO A 99 21.58 3.33 -9.75
CA PRO A 99 20.48 2.41 -9.45
C PRO A 99 20.15 2.47 -7.95
N LEU A 100 19.05 3.15 -7.63
CA LEU A 100 18.54 3.33 -6.27
C LEU A 100 17.14 2.72 -6.16
N ALA A 101 16.87 2.08 -5.03
CA ALA A 101 15.54 1.57 -4.73
C ALA A 101 15.14 1.93 -3.30
N MET A 102 13.85 2.24 -3.13
CA MET A 102 13.28 2.66 -1.87
C MET A 102 11.96 1.91 -1.67
N VAL A 103 11.83 1.25 -0.53
CA VAL A 103 10.66 0.46 -0.17
C VAL A 103 10.00 1.08 1.05
N PHE A 104 8.67 1.19 1.00
CA PHE A 104 7.85 1.64 2.11
C PHE A 104 6.96 0.50 2.60
N ASP A 105 6.48 0.62 3.83
CA ASP A 105 5.43 -0.29 4.31
C ASP A 105 4.17 -0.13 3.44
N ARG A 106 3.56 -1.25 3.06
CA ARG A 106 2.39 -1.31 2.17
C ARG A 106 2.58 -0.61 0.82
N MET A 107 3.82 -0.61 0.31
CA MET A 107 4.15 -0.06 -1.00
C MET A 107 3.35 -0.77 -2.09
N VAL A 108 2.73 0.04 -2.95
CA VAL A 108 2.01 -0.43 -4.12
C VAL A 108 3.04 -0.75 -5.20
N VAL A 109 2.96 -1.95 -5.77
CA VAL A 109 3.81 -2.37 -6.89
C VAL A 109 2.90 -2.82 -8.02
N LEU A 110 2.93 -2.07 -9.11
CA LEU A 110 2.19 -2.35 -10.33
C LEU A 110 3.14 -2.45 -11.51
N SER A 111 2.76 -3.24 -12.51
CA SER A 111 3.48 -3.37 -13.78
C SER A 111 2.65 -2.87 -14.94
N PRO A 112 3.25 -2.26 -15.97
CA PRO A 112 2.57 -2.04 -17.24
C PRO A 112 1.96 -3.33 -17.80
N GLY A 113 0.75 -3.25 -18.33
CA GLY A 113 -0.07 -4.38 -18.80
C GLY A 113 -0.89 -5.07 -17.71
N GLN A 114 -0.79 -4.65 -16.45
CA GLN A 114 -1.53 -5.26 -15.34
C GLN A 114 -2.96 -4.71 -15.27
N ASP A 115 -3.96 -5.60 -15.29
CA ASP A 115 -5.34 -5.26 -14.97
C ASP A 115 -5.56 -5.15 -13.45
N VAL A 116 -6.26 -4.10 -13.03
CA VAL A 116 -6.43 -3.76 -11.61
C VAL A 116 -7.83 -3.26 -11.28
N ILE A 117 -8.20 -3.42 -10.00
CA ILE A 117 -9.24 -2.64 -9.34
C ILE A 117 -8.57 -1.80 -8.26
N LEU A 118 -8.75 -0.48 -8.36
CA LEU A 118 -8.14 0.51 -7.48
C LEU A 118 -9.21 1.20 -6.64
N PHE A 119 -9.06 1.11 -5.33
CA PHE A 119 -9.78 1.90 -4.35
C PHE A 119 -9.01 3.20 -4.14
N LEU A 120 -9.52 4.30 -4.66
CA LEU A 120 -8.79 5.57 -4.72
C LEU A 120 -9.34 6.55 -3.68
N GLU A 121 -8.43 7.19 -2.97
CA GLU A 121 -8.68 8.40 -2.19
C GLU A 121 -8.22 9.63 -2.98
N GLY A 122 -8.91 10.75 -2.75
CA GLY A 122 -8.53 12.03 -3.32
C GLY A 122 -7.15 12.48 -2.81
N PRO A 123 -6.57 13.53 -3.42
CA PRO A 123 -5.41 14.17 -2.81
C PRO A 123 -5.73 14.52 -1.35
N PRO A 124 -4.76 14.42 -0.44
CA PRO A 124 -5.02 14.54 0.98
C PRO A 124 -5.68 15.89 1.30
N ASN A 125 -6.99 15.86 1.55
CA ASN A 125 -7.80 17.03 1.90
C ASN A 125 -7.76 17.34 3.41
N THR A 126 -6.72 16.87 4.11
CA THR A 126 -6.54 17.23 5.51
C THR A 126 -6.04 18.68 5.59
N PRO A 127 -6.48 19.47 6.60
CA PRO A 127 -5.98 20.83 6.79
C PRO A 127 -4.46 20.90 6.88
N GLU A 128 -3.82 19.87 7.43
CA GLU A 128 -2.37 19.76 7.53
C GLU A 128 -1.70 19.56 6.17
N ALA A 129 -2.22 18.69 5.30
CA ALA A 129 -1.68 18.50 3.96
C ALA A 129 -1.90 19.74 3.07
N GLN A 130 -3.06 20.40 3.21
CA GLN A 130 -3.33 21.67 2.54
C GLN A 130 -2.40 22.79 3.06
N ALA A 131 -2.15 22.86 4.37
CA ALA A 131 -1.21 23.81 4.95
C ALA A 131 0.24 23.55 4.51
N LEU A 132 0.64 22.28 4.39
CA LEU A 132 1.96 21.91 3.89
C LEU A 132 2.13 22.25 2.40
N ALA A 133 1.10 21.99 1.60
CA ALA A 133 1.07 22.38 0.19
C ALA A 133 1.11 23.91 0.04
N ALA A 134 0.35 24.64 0.85
CA ALA A 134 0.37 26.10 0.86
C ALA A 134 1.76 26.65 1.27
N GLN A 135 2.37 26.09 2.33
CA GLN A 135 3.71 26.48 2.76
C GLN A 135 4.79 26.18 1.70
N ALA A 136 4.67 25.04 1.01
CA ALA A 136 5.55 24.69 -0.09
C ALA A 136 5.42 25.71 -1.25
N LEU A 137 4.19 26.03 -1.64
CA LEU A 137 3.92 27.05 -2.67
C LEU A 137 4.45 28.44 -2.25
N ASP A 138 4.22 28.86 -1.01
CA ASP A 138 4.69 30.15 -0.47
C ASP A 138 6.23 30.22 -0.42
N ALA A 139 6.90 29.08 -0.21
CA ALA A 139 8.34 28.95 -0.27
C ALA A 139 8.90 28.86 -1.70
N GLY A 140 8.04 28.92 -2.73
CA GLY A 140 8.42 28.73 -4.13
C GLY A 140 8.83 27.30 -4.48
N ALA A 141 8.49 26.33 -3.62
CA ALA A 141 8.73 24.92 -3.88
C ALA A 141 7.64 24.38 -4.81
N GLU A 142 8.07 23.57 -5.78
CA GLU A 142 7.16 22.84 -6.65
C GLU A 142 6.47 21.73 -5.85
N LEU A 143 5.14 21.67 -5.90
CA LEU A 143 4.39 20.60 -5.24
C LEU A 143 4.77 19.26 -5.88
N THR A 144 5.02 18.25 -5.06
CA THR A 144 5.32 16.92 -5.61
C THR A 144 4.05 16.33 -6.23
N PRO A 145 4.15 15.57 -7.34
CA PRO A 145 3.00 14.92 -7.97
C PRO A 145 2.17 14.10 -6.97
N ALA A 146 2.84 13.44 -6.01
CA ALA A 146 2.16 12.72 -4.94
C ALA A 146 1.20 13.61 -4.12
N ALA A 147 1.52 14.88 -3.88
CA ALA A 147 0.66 15.77 -3.09
C ALA A 147 -0.66 16.12 -3.79
N THR A 148 -0.71 15.97 -5.12
CA THR A 148 -1.85 16.39 -5.95
C THR A 148 -2.55 15.24 -6.66
N SER A 149 -1.97 14.04 -6.71
CA SER A 149 -2.53 12.89 -7.41
C SER A 149 -3.43 12.02 -6.53
N LEU A 150 -4.24 11.20 -7.20
CA LEU A 150 -5.02 10.14 -6.57
C LEU A 150 -4.07 9.10 -5.96
N ARG A 151 -4.51 8.48 -4.86
CA ARG A 151 -3.73 7.46 -4.15
C ARG A 151 -4.58 6.25 -3.81
N PRO A 152 -3.98 5.05 -3.73
CA PRO A 152 -4.68 3.89 -3.21
C PRO A 152 -5.01 4.03 -1.72
N VAL A 153 -6.27 3.77 -1.38
CA VAL A 153 -6.75 3.69 0.01
C VAL A 153 -5.90 2.67 0.76
N LEU A 154 -5.26 3.08 1.85
CA LEU A 154 -4.44 2.22 2.70
C LEU A 154 -3.27 1.53 1.97
N GLY A 155 -2.74 2.12 0.89
CA GLY A 155 -1.59 1.60 0.14
C GLY A 155 -1.94 0.35 -0.67
N GLU A 156 -1.10 -0.69 -0.61
CA GLU A 156 -1.32 -1.94 -1.36
C GLU A 156 -2.67 -2.62 -1.03
N ILE A 157 -3.28 -2.31 0.12
CA ILE A 157 -4.55 -2.91 0.53
C ILE A 157 -5.73 -2.40 -0.33
N GLY A 158 -5.62 -1.19 -0.88
CA GLY A 158 -6.61 -0.64 -1.81
C GLY A 158 -6.41 -1.10 -3.25
N VAL A 159 -5.47 -2.01 -3.50
CA VAL A 159 -5.13 -2.48 -4.84
C VAL A 159 -5.47 -3.96 -4.97
N PHE A 160 -6.24 -4.28 -5.99
CA PHE A 160 -6.56 -5.65 -6.36
C PHE A 160 -6.12 -5.88 -7.80
N THR A 161 -5.57 -7.05 -8.06
CA THR A 161 -5.14 -7.51 -9.38
C THR A 161 -6.24 -8.34 -10.00
N ILE A 162 -6.50 -8.13 -11.27
CA ILE A 162 -7.34 -9.01 -12.08
C ILE A 162 -6.42 -9.96 -12.85
N LEU A 163 -6.58 -11.25 -12.62
CA LEU A 163 -5.90 -12.31 -13.35
C LEU A 163 -6.87 -12.87 -14.39
N THR A 164 -6.38 -13.08 -15.61
CA THR A 164 -7.19 -13.73 -16.66
C THR A 164 -6.70 -15.15 -16.84
N ASP A 165 -7.60 -16.13 -16.71
CA ASP A 165 -7.28 -17.50 -17.06
C ASP A 165 -7.12 -17.61 -18.59
N PRO A 166 -5.92 -17.96 -19.10
CA PRO A 166 -5.66 -18.02 -20.53
C PRO A 166 -6.45 -19.13 -21.24
N SER A 167 -6.95 -20.13 -20.51
CA SER A 167 -7.66 -21.27 -21.11
C SER A 167 -9.17 -21.00 -21.27
N THR A 168 -9.78 -20.33 -20.30
CA THR A 168 -11.21 -20.05 -20.28
C THR A 168 -11.57 -18.60 -20.61
N GLY A 169 -10.60 -17.68 -20.49
CA GLY A 169 -10.84 -16.24 -20.54
C GLY A 169 -11.51 -15.68 -19.27
N SER A 170 -11.71 -16.50 -18.23
CA SER A 170 -12.35 -16.08 -16.99
C SER A 170 -11.47 -15.10 -16.23
N ARG A 171 -12.07 -14.02 -15.71
CA ARG A 171 -11.38 -12.98 -14.96
C ARG A 171 -11.59 -13.15 -13.47
N HIS A 172 -10.50 -13.16 -12.73
CA HIS A 172 -10.47 -13.40 -11.30
C HIS A 172 -9.81 -12.24 -10.57
N VAL A 173 -10.42 -11.80 -9.48
CA VAL A 173 -9.87 -10.75 -8.62
C VAL A 173 -9.11 -11.41 -7.47
N THR A 174 -7.94 -10.88 -7.20
CA THR A 174 -7.12 -11.26 -6.05
C THR A 174 -6.36 -10.04 -5.54
N GLN A 175 -5.78 -10.17 -4.36
CA GLN A 175 -4.88 -9.15 -3.82
C GLN A 175 -3.49 -9.76 -3.72
N LEU A 176 -2.55 -9.10 -4.39
CA LEU A 176 -1.12 -9.40 -4.25
C LEU A 176 -0.59 -8.54 -3.13
N ARG A 177 -0.16 -9.19 -2.05
CA ARG A 177 0.51 -8.51 -0.95
C ARG A 177 1.99 -8.83 -0.99
N TYR A 178 2.77 -7.75 -0.97
CA TYR A 178 4.23 -7.82 -0.93
C TYR A 178 4.76 -7.42 0.45
N SER A 179 3.86 -7.09 1.39
CA SER A 179 4.17 -6.84 2.79
C SER A 179 4.77 -8.06 3.48
N ALA A 180 6.07 -7.98 3.78
CA ALA A 180 6.60 -8.17 5.13
C ALA A 180 8.14 -8.21 5.20
N ARG A 181 8.89 -8.38 4.09
CA ARG A 181 10.30 -8.86 4.22
C ARG A 181 11.34 -8.21 3.31
N GLY A 182 11.23 -6.91 3.03
CA GLY A 182 12.33 -6.12 2.44
C GLY A 182 12.75 -6.56 1.03
N ALA A 183 11.88 -7.29 0.30
CA ALA A 183 12.08 -7.57 -1.10
C ALA A 183 11.78 -6.32 -1.91
N ILE A 184 12.73 -5.93 -2.75
CA ILE A 184 12.56 -4.85 -3.72
C ILE A 184 11.98 -5.51 -4.96
N LEU A 185 10.70 -5.28 -5.23
CA LEU A 185 10.07 -5.76 -6.45
C LEU A 185 10.19 -4.67 -7.52
N THR A 186 10.94 -4.99 -8.56
CA THR A 186 10.91 -4.20 -9.79
C THR A 186 9.66 -4.59 -10.60
N PRO A 187 9.18 -3.73 -11.51
CA PRO A 187 8.07 -4.06 -12.39
C PRO A 187 8.27 -5.39 -13.14
N ASP A 188 9.50 -5.69 -13.57
CA ASP A 188 9.82 -6.95 -14.25
C ASP A 188 9.58 -8.19 -13.37
N VAL A 189 9.94 -8.13 -12.09
CA VAL A 189 9.69 -9.24 -11.16
C VAL A 189 8.20 -9.39 -10.92
N ASN A 190 7.47 -8.29 -10.73
CA ASN A 190 6.01 -8.31 -10.57
C ASN A 190 5.32 -8.91 -11.82
N SER A 191 5.73 -8.56 -13.03
CA SER A 191 5.19 -9.14 -14.26
C SER A 191 5.39 -10.65 -14.36
N ARG A 192 6.55 -11.17 -13.92
CA ARG A 192 6.79 -12.64 -13.88
C ARG A 192 5.92 -13.34 -12.85
N VAL A 193 5.69 -12.72 -11.69
CA VAL A 193 4.78 -13.23 -10.66
C VAL A 193 3.36 -13.33 -11.22
N LEU A 194 2.90 -12.30 -11.92
CA LEU A 194 1.58 -12.27 -12.56
C LEU A 194 1.44 -13.38 -13.60
N GLN A 195 2.39 -13.50 -14.53
CA GLN A 195 2.37 -14.53 -15.57
C GLN A 195 2.33 -15.95 -14.99
N GLU A 196 3.10 -16.21 -13.93
CA GLU A 196 3.10 -17.52 -13.27
C GLU A 196 1.80 -17.77 -12.48
N ALA A 197 1.21 -16.74 -11.88
CA ALA A 197 -0.10 -16.84 -11.24
C ALA A 197 -1.20 -17.20 -12.25
N GLU A 198 -1.24 -16.51 -13.40
CA GLU A 198 -2.18 -16.80 -14.50
C GLU A 198 -1.99 -18.21 -15.07
N ARG A 199 -0.72 -18.61 -15.28
CA ARG A 199 -0.41 -19.97 -15.74
C ARG A 199 -0.96 -21.02 -14.76
N ARG A 200 -0.85 -20.80 -13.46
CA ARG A 200 -1.36 -21.74 -12.44
C ARG A 200 -2.87 -21.75 -12.33
N LEU A 201 -3.55 -20.64 -12.61
CA LEU A 201 -5.01 -20.63 -12.68
C LEU A 201 -5.51 -21.61 -13.74
N SER A 202 -4.89 -21.61 -14.94
CA SER A 202 -5.25 -22.55 -16.00
C SER A 202 -5.07 -24.03 -15.65
N LEU A 203 -4.19 -24.34 -14.70
CA LEU A 203 -3.92 -25.72 -14.26
C LEU A 203 -4.95 -26.23 -13.24
N ARG A 204 -5.69 -25.36 -12.55
CA ARG A 204 -6.71 -25.77 -11.57
C ARG A 204 -7.87 -26.52 -12.22
N ASP A 205 -8.25 -26.15 -13.43
CA ASP A 205 -9.33 -26.82 -14.17
C ASP A 205 -8.97 -28.27 -14.55
N ILE A 206 -7.69 -28.65 -14.42
CA ILE A 206 -7.19 -29.99 -14.73
C ILE A 206 -7.16 -30.90 -13.48
N GLU A 207 -7.08 -30.33 -12.27
CA GLU A 207 -7.01 -31.09 -11.00
C GLU A 207 -8.14 -30.74 -9.99
N PRO A 208 -9.41 -31.03 -10.29
CA PRO A 208 -10.52 -30.80 -9.35
C PRO A 208 -10.55 -31.79 -8.15
N SER A 209 -9.58 -32.71 -8.00
CA SER A 209 -9.70 -33.89 -7.13
C SER A 209 -8.98 -33.81 -5.77
N LEU A 210 -8.26 -32.74 -5.45
CA LEU A 210 -7.52 -32.63 -4.20
C LEU A 210 -8.11 -31.51 -3.34
N GLY A 211 -9.04 -31.88 -2.46
CA GLY A 211 -9.75 -30.99 -1.52
C GLY A 211 -8.86 -30.28 -0.50
N ARG A 212 -7.99 -29.38 -0.95
CA ARG A 212 -7.20 -28.46 -0.12
C ARG A 212 -7.79 -27.06 -0.19
N SER A 213 -7.83 -26.41 0.97
CA SER A 213 -8.49 -25.12 1.22
C SER A 213 -8.11 -24.01 0.25
N ASP A 214 -9.08 -23.14 -0.03
CA ASP A 214 -9.08 -22.01 -0.98
C ASP A 214 -7.96 -20.95 -0.86
N LYS A 215 -7.00 -21.13 0.05
CA LYS A 215 -5.80 -20.30 0.10
C LYS A 215 -4.75 -20.88 -0.83
N ILE A 216 -4.47 -20.17 -1.93
CA ILE A 216 -3.23 -20.38 -2.67
C ILE A 216 -2.13 -19.75 -1.81
N GLU A 217 -1.62 -20.52 -0.86
CA GLU A 217 -0.31 -20.23 -0.30
C GLU A 217 0.69 -20.39 -1.45
N LEU A 218 1.03 -19.27 -2.07
CA LEU A 218 2.09 -19.09 -3.05
C LEU A 218 3.50 -19.33 -2.43
N LEU A 219 3.59 -20.18 -1.39
CA LEU A 219 4.84 -20.67 -0.84
C LEU A 219 5.71 -21.30 -1.95
N ASP A 220 5.10 -21.88 -2.99
CA ASP A 220 5.81 -22.44 -4.17
C ASP A 220 6.08 -21.43 -5.31
N LEU A 221 5.75 -20.15 -5.15
CA LEU A 221 6.36 -19.09 -5.95
C LEU A 221 7.71 -18.66 -5.38
N ALA A 222 8.08 -19.10 -4.17
CA ALA A 222 9.35 -18.74 -3.56
C ALA A 222 10.54 -19.13 -4.43
N ARG A 223 10.49 -20.18 -5.27
CA ARG A 223 11.62 -20.54 -6.15
C ARG A 223 11.74 -19.60 -7.36
N PRO A 224 10.72 -19.40 -8.22
CA PRO A 224 10.80 -18.39 -9.28
C PRO A 224 10.98 -16.97 -8.74
N LEU A 225 10.37 -16.64 -7.60
CA LEU A 225 10.53 -15.35 -6.93
C LEU A 225 11.93 -15.21 -6.34
N SER A 226 12.49 -16.20 -5.64
CA SER A 226 13.88 -16.15 -5.16
C SER A 226 14.90 -16.16 -6.29
N GLU A 227 14.63 -16.85 -7.40
CA GLU A 227 15.46 -16.84 -8.61
C GLU A 227 15.35 -15.51 -9.37
N ALA A 228 14.16 -14.90 -9.48
CA ALA A 228 13.97 -13.56 -10.04
C ALA A 228 14.49 -12.45 -9.11
N LEU A 229 14.45 -12.69 -7.79
CA LEU A 229 15.05 -11.87 -6.74
C LEU A 229 16.53 -12.16 -6.54
N ARG A 230 17.16 -13.07 -7.31
CA ARG A 230 18.63 -13.11 -7.41
C ARG A 230 19.06 -11.78 -8.03
N ARG A 231 19.44 -10.87 -7.13
CA ARG A 231 19.49 -9.43 -7.37
C ARG A 231 20.44 -9.09 -8.52
N PRO A 232 20.09 -8.11 -9.37
CA PRO A 232 21.06 -7.55 -10.30
C PRO A 232 22.24 -6.98 -9.49
N PRO A 233 23.50 -7.22 -9.91
CA PRO A 233 24.66 -6.67 -9.23
C PRO A 233 24.61 -5.14 -9.28
N GLY A 234 24.78 -4.48 -8.13
CA GLY A 234 25.02 -3.03 -8.07
C GLY A 234 23.94 -2.14 -7.43
N LEU A 235 22.80 -2.70 -6.98
CA LEU A 235 21.79 -1.89 -6.25
C LEU A 235 22.29 -1.46 -4.87
N SER A 236 22.14 -0.18 -4.55
CA SER A 236 22.36 0.38 -3.21
C SER A 236 21.01 0.72 -2.57
N ALA A 237 20.85 0.41 -1.28
CA ALA A 237 19.67 0.84 -0.53
C ALA A 237 19.90 2.27 -0.04
N VAL A 238 18.85 3.09 -0.12
CA VAL A 238 18.83 4.43 0.47
C VAL A 238 18.09 4.33 1.81
N THR A 239 18.78 4.63 2.91
CA THR A 239 18.16 4.70 4.24
C THR A 239 17.31 5.95 4.40
N ALA A 240 16.45 6.01 5.42
CA ALA A 240 15.52 7.13 5.64
C ALA A 240 16.23 8.50 5.84
N ASP A 241 17.50 8.52 6.21
CA ASP A 241 18.37 9.69 6.34
C ASP A 241 19.11 10.08 5.04
N GLY A 242 18.92 9.32 3.95
CA GLY A 242 19.55 9.55 2.66
C GLY A 242 20.94 8.95 2.49
N SER A 243 21.42 8.17 3.47
CA SER A 243 22.70 7.47 3.36
C SER A 243 22.62 6.29 2.37
N LEU A 244 23.67 6.11 1.57
CA LEU A 244 23.81 4.94 0.70
C LEU A 244 24.41 3.79 1.51
N VAL A 245 23.65 2.71 1.68
CA VAL A 245 24.15 1.48 2.29
C VAL A 245 24.30 0.45 1.17
N PRO A 246 25.54 -0.02 0.88
CA PRO A 246 25.71 -1.11 -0.06
C PRO A 246 24.94 -2.31 0.47
N ILE A 247 24.03 -2.82 -0.34
CA ILE A 247 23.23 -3.98 0.05
C ILE A 247 24.18 -5.18 0.07
N PRO A 248 24.37 -5.86 1.21
CA PRO A 248 25.31 -6.98 1.28
C PRO A 248 24.93 -8.03 0.23
N GLN A 249 25.89 -8.37 -0.63
CA GLN A 249 25.71 -9.47 -1.58
C GLN A 249 25.70 -10.78 -0.80
N PRO A 250 24.83 -11.75 -1.14
CA PRO A 250 24.96 -13.09 -0.62
C PRO A 250 26.31 -13.64 -1.10
N THR A 251 27.29 -13.73 -0.20
CA THR A 251 28.58 -14.36 -0.50
C THR A 251 28.30 -15.81 -0.87
N ALA A 252 28.68 -16.20 -2.09
CA ALA A 252 28.52 -17.57 -2.61
C ALA A 252 29.44 -18.59 -1.93
N GLU A 253 30.11 -18.22 -0.83
CA GLU A 253 30.95 -19.11 -0.07
C GLU A 253 30.06 -19.95 0.86
N PRO A 254 29.97 -21.28 0.67
CA PRO A 254 29.28 -22.12 1.63
C PRO A 254 29.97 -21.93 2.99
N PRO A 255 29.22 -21.69 4.08
CA PRO A 255 29.85 -21.52 5.37
C PRO A 255 30.71 -22.77 5.67
N PRO A 256 31.94 -22.61 6.20
CA PRO A 256 32.71 -23.74 6.68
C PRO A 256 31.83 -24.50 7.67
N ALA A 257 31.82 -25.83 7.55
CA ALA A 257 31.03 -26.75 8.37
C ALA A 257 31.34 -26.56 9.86
N ALA A 258 30.70 -25.56 10.46
CA ALA A 258 30.76 -25.25 11.87
C ALA A 258 29.37 -25.50 12.42
N SER A 259 29.33 -26.36 13.43
CA SER A 259 28.20 -26.69 14.28
C SER A 259 27.69 -25.45 15.02
N ALA A 260 26.98 -24.57 14.30
CA ALA A 260 26.12 -23.55 14.87
C ALA A 260 24.69 -24.12 14.92
N SER A 261 24.01 -23.90 16.05
CA SER A 261 22.56 -24.12 16.15
C SER A 261 21.86 -23.43 14.98
N PRO A 262 20.79 -24.01 14.41
CA PRO A 262 20.10 -23.46 13.25
C PRO A 262 19.48 -22.11 13.62
N GLY A 263 20.24 -21.04 13.42
CA GLY A 263 19.69 -19.70 13.26
C GLY A 263 18.84 -19.73 12.00
N ALA A 264 17.58 -19.34 12.14
CA ALA A 264 16.62 -19.33 11.04
C ALA A 264 17.25 -18.70 9.79
N ALA A 265 17.30 -19.47 8.71
CA ALA A 265 17.62 -18.95 7.39
C ALA A 265 16.66 -17.78 7.09
N PRO A 266 17.08 -16.76 6.33
CA PRO A 266 16.16 -15.71 5.87
C PRO A 266 15.04 -16.40 5.09
N GLU A 267 13.88 -16.52 5.73
CA GLU A 267 12.69 -17.13 5.13
C GLU A 267 12.33 -16.34 3.88
N ASP A 268 12.16 -17.08 2.78
CA ASP A 268 12.03 -16.60 1.41
C ASP A 268 10.93 -15.53 1.27
N ALA A 269 11.09 -14.65 0.27
CA ALA A 269 10.03 -13.74 -0.10
C ALA A 269 8.82 -14.56 -0.60
N HIS A 270 7.63 -14.26 -0.05
CA HIS A 270 6.39 -14.91 -0.41
C HIS A 270 5.39 -13.84 -0.83
N ALA A 271 4.99 -13.83 -2.11
CA ALA A 271 3.74 -13.21 -2.49
C ALA A 271 2.61 -14.07 -1.90
N THR A 272 1.52 -13.47 -1.41
CA THR A 272 0.34 -14.25 -0.97
C THR A 272 -0.85 -13.84 -1.83
N LEU A 273 -1.55 -14.82 -2.40
CA LEU A 273 -2.84 -14.61 -3.07
C LEU A 273 -3.94 -14.84 -2.03
N SER A 274 -4.66 -13.79 -1.67
CA SER A 274 -5.89 -13.94 -0.89
C SER A 274 -7.09 -14.18 -1.81
N HIS A 275 -7.99 -15.08 -1.40
CA HIS A 275 -9.36 -15.28 -1.88
C HIS A 275 -9.60 -14.94 -3.37
N LEU A 276 -9.49 -15.95 -4.23
CA LEU A 276 -9.83 -15.81 -5.64
C LEU A 276 -11.35 -15.67 -5.80
N ARG A 277 -11.82 -14.59 -6.41
CA ARG A 277 -13.25 -14.36 -6.71
C ARG A 277 -13.43 -14.06 -8.19
N THR A 278 -14.60 -14.32 -8.76
CA THR A 278 -14.87 -13.85 -10.12
C THR A 278 -14.95 -12.31 -10.11
N LEU A 279 -14.56 -11.69 -11.22
CA LEU A 279 -14.65 -10.24 -11.38
C LEU A 279 -16.08 -9.73 -11.22
N ASP A 280 -17.06 -10.46 -11.75
CA ASP A 280 -18.46 -10.06 -11.71
C ASP A 280 -19.03 -10.12 -10.28
N ASP A 281 -18.74 -11.18 -9.52
CA ASP A 281 -19.18 -11.29 -8.12
C ASP A 281 -18.55 -10.20 -7.24
N PHE A 282 -17.27 -9.88 -7.48
CA PHE A 282 -16.57 -8.83 -6.73
C PHE A 282 -17.11 -7.44 -7.06
N ALA A 283 -17.38 -7.16 -8.34
CA ALA A 283 -17.98 -5.90 -8.76
C ALA A 283 -19.42 -5.75 -8.25
N ALA A 284 -20.21 -6.83 -8.22
CA ALA A 284 -21.55 -6.84 -7.66
C ALA A 284 -21.54 -6.48 -6.16
N GLU A 285 -20.64 -7.09 -5.37
CA GLU A 285 -20.50 -6.76 -3.94
C GLU A 285 -20.09 -5.29 -3.72
N ILE A 286 -19.18 -4.75 -4.53
CA ILE A 286 -18.83 -3.33 -4.46
C ILE A 286 -20.06 -2.46 -4.71
N ASN A 287 -20.85 -2.77 -5.74
CA ASN A 287 -22.05 -1.99 -6.09
C ASN A 287 -23.10 -2.04 -4.97
N ASP A 288 -23.30 -3.20 -4.34
CA ASP A 288 -24.21 -3.36 -3.21
C ASP A 288 -23.76 -2.49 -2.02
N LEU A 289 -22.47 -2.53 -1.68
CA LEU A 289 -21.89 -1.71 -0.62
C LEU A 289 -22.00 -0.21 -0.91
N VAL A 290 -21.77 0.21 -2.15
CA VAL A 290 -21.93 1.62 -2.59
C VAL A 290 -23.40 2.05 -2.49
N ALA A 291 -24.35 1.18 -2.85
CA ALA A 291 -25.77 1.46 -2.75
C ALA A 291 -26.25 1.57 -1.30
N GLU A 292 -25.64 0.83 -0.37
CA GLU A 292 -25.92 0.92 1.07
C GLU A 292 -25.44 2.23 1.69
N GLU A 293 -24.28 2.76 1.28
CA GLU A 293 -23.77 4.05 1.79
C GLU A 293 -24.58 5.27 1.33
N GLY A 294 -25.32 5.15 0.23
CA GLY A 294 -26.16 6.22 -0.31
C GLY A 294 -27.54 6.36 0.35
N ARG A 295 -27.92 5.44 1.24
CA ARG A 295 -29.22 5.44 1.95
C ARG A 295 -29.12 6.16 3.29
#